data_AF-A0A350X3T9-F1
#
_entry.id   AF-A0A350X3T9-F1
#
_cell.length_a   1.000
_cell.length_b   1.000
_cell.length_c   1.000
_cell.angle_alpha   90.00
_cell.angle_beta   90.00
_cell.angle_gamma   90.00
#
_symmetry.space_group_name_H-M   'P 1'
#
loop_
_entity.id
_entity.type
_entity.pdbx_description
1 polymer ?
#
loop_
_entity_poly.entity_id
_entity_poly.type
_entity_poly.pdbx_seq_one_letter_code
_entity_poly.pdbx_strand_id
1 'polypeptide(L)'
;MTQPVDTVPSYIELGTIVQNTVTIITFDVKVTSVPVSGMVTNKAYIDYGYYINPSQPIILATNQTNLVTTYINVYGMTVVKTVDKAFATPGSILTYSVTVTNTGNVPNTNVIFTDPTPANTTVVLGSVIVNGVPQPTFHPEAGFSLGTMQPGQVALVVYQVRING
;
A
#
# COMPACT_ATOMS: atom_id res chain seq x y z
N MET A 1 18.55 -5.26 27.74
CA MET A 1 18.62 -3.79 27.55
C MET A 1 17.21 -3.31 27.26
N THR A 2 16.55 -2.68 28.23
CA THR A 2 15.21 -2.11 28.06
C THR A 2 15.33 -0.82 27.27
N GLN A 3 14.60 -0.70 26.17
CA GLN A 3 14.49 0.54 25.42
C GLN A 3 13.94 1.64 26.35
N PRO A 4 14.44 2.89 26.32
CA PRO A 4 13.87 3.95 27.13
C PRO A 4 12.40 4.13 26.72
N VAL A 5 11.51 4.23 27.70
CA VAL A 5 10.13 4.67 27.45
C VAL A 5 10.24 6.12 26.98
N ASP A 6 9.91 6.34 25.71
CA ASP A 6 9.86 7.66 25.10
C ASP A 6 8.70 8.43 25.73
N THR A 7 8.96 9.17 26.81
CA THR A 7 7.94 9.98 27.48
C THR A 7 7.71 11.24 26.67
N VAL A 8 6.80 11.17 25.71
CA VAL A 8 6.34 12.35 24.98
C VAL A 8 5.64 13.29 25.98
N PRO A 9 6.09 14.54 26.18
CA PRO A 9 5.45 15.47 27.10
C PRO A 9 4.02 15.79 26.63
N SER A 10 3.11 15.98 27.58
CA SER A 10 1.68 16.22 27.31
C SER A 10 1.41 17.54 26.58
N TYR A 11 2.34 18.50 26.66
CA TYR A 11 2.33 19.78 25.97
C TYR A 11 3.78 20.30 25.81
N ILE A 12 3.96 21.29 24.92
CA ILE A 12 5.22 22.01 24.75
C ILE A 12 5.02 23.41 25.31
N GLU A 13 5.80 23.80 26.32
CA GLU A 13 5.75 25.14 26.89
C GLU A 13 6.50 26.13 25.97
N LEU A 14 5.81 27.18 25.52
CA LEU A 14 6.35 28.17 24.58
C LEU A 14 6.85 29.44 25.27
N GLY A 15 6.58 29.60 26.56
CA GLY A 15 6.84 30.83 27.29
C GLY A 15 6.10 32.04 26.72
N THR A 16 6.62 33.23 26.97
CA THR A 16 6.06 34.48 26.45
C THR A 16 6.44 34.68 24.99
N ILE A 17 5.43 34.76 24.12
CA ILE A 17 5.61 35.15 22.71
C ILE A 17 5.45 36.67 22.63
N VAL A 18 6.53 37.36 22.29
CA VAL A 18 6.52 38.82 22.15
C VAL A 18 5.80 39.22 20.86
N GLN A 19 5.14 40.38 20.87
CA GLN A 19 4.46 40.91 19.70
C GLN A 19 5.39 40.91 18.46
N ASN A 20 4.84 40.49 17.31
CA ASN A 20 5.53 40.39 16.03
C ASN A 20 6.72 39.41 15.99
N THR A 21 6.83 38.51 16.97
CA THR A 21 7.79 37.39 16.92
C THR A 21 7.10 36.09 16.51
N VAL A 22 7.90 35.16 15.97
CA VAL A 22 7.44 33.84 15.55
C VAL A 22 8.19 32.79 16.34
N THR A 23 7.45 31.91 17.01
CA THR A 23 7.98 30.68 17.60
C THR A 23 7.66 29.51 16.68
N ILE A 24 8.67 28.76 16.26
CA ILE A 24 8.51 27.57 15.41
C ILE A 24 8.61 26.32 16.27
N ILE A 25 7.63 25.42 16.13
CA ILE A 25 7.61 24.13 16.80
C ILE A 25 7.73 23.05 15.72
N THR A 26 8.72 22.17 15.88
CA THR A 26 8.91 20.99 15.02
C THR A 26 8.97 19.75 15.88
N PHE A 27 8.26 18.72 15.47
CA PHE A 27 8.32 17.40 16.08
C PHE A 27 8.12 16.36 14.98
N ASP A 28 8.73 15.20 15.18
CA ASP A 28 8.55 14.05 14.30
C ASP A 28 7.61 13.04 14.95
N VAL A 29 6.78 12.43 14.13
CA VAL A 29 5.92 11.31 14.54
C VAL A 29 6.24 10.10 13.68
N LYS A 30 6.24 8.92 14.30
CA LYS A 30 6.45 7.65 13.60
C LYS A 30 5.11 6.98 13.34
N VAL A 31 4.85 6.61 12.09
CA VAL A 31 3.74 5.73 11.74
C VAL A 31 4.09 4.31 12.18
N THR A 32 3.39 3.78 13.18
CA THR A 32 3.64 2.44 13.76
C THR A 32 2.84 1.32 13.11
N SER A 33 1.70 1.66 12.53
CA SER A 33 0.81 0.75 11.81
C SER A 33 -0.04 1.54 10.83
N VAL A 34 -0.51 0.89 9.77
CA VAL A 34 -1.41 1.52 8.81
C VAL A 34 -2.84 1.45 9.33
N PRO A 35 -3.53 2.60 9.55
CA PRO A 35 -4.94 2.59 9.91
C PRO A 35 -5.79 1.95 8.81
N VAL A 36 -6.93 1.34 9.17
CA VAL A 36 -7.88 0.78 8.18
C VAL A 36 -8.35 1.84 7.18
N SER A 37 -8.44 3.12 7.61
CA SER A 37 -8.76 4.25 6.74
C SER A 37 -7.65 4.59 5.73
N GLY A 38 -6.43 4.08 5.92
CA GLY A 38 -5.25 4.48 5.15
C GLY A 38 -4.81 5.94 5.36
N MET A 39 -5.36 6.62 6.37
CA MET A 39 -5.15 8.05 6.61
C MET A 39 -4.85 8.33 8.08
N VAL A 40 -3.99 9.31 8.32
CA VAL A 40 -3.73 9.91 9.63
C VAL A 40 -4.11 11.39 9.56
N THR A 41 -4.83 11.88 10.57
CA THR A 41 -5.16 13.31 10.68
C THR A 41 -4.44 13.92 11.87
N ASN A 42 -3.97 15.15 11.72
CA ASN A 42 -3.28 15.87 12.78
C ASN A 42 -3.90 17.27 12.98
N LYS A 43 -3.98 17.70 14.24
CA LYS A 43 -4.51 18.99 14.68
C LYS A 43 -3.78 19.40 15.95
N ALA A 44 -3.49 20.69 16.10
CA ALA A 44 -2.90 21.22 17.32
C ALA A 44 -3.85 22.19 18.02
N TYR A 45 -3.67 22.28 19.33
CA TYR A 45 -4.34 23.23 20.21
C TYR A 45 -3.26 24.10 20.85
N ILE A 46 -3.56 25.38 21.03
CA ILE A 46 -2.70 26.33 21.72
C ILE A 46 -3.52 26.94 22.84
N ASP A 47 -3.14 26.62 24.07
CA ASP A 47 -3.61 27.29 25.27
C ASP A 47 -2.66 28.42 25.61
N TYR A 48 -3.20 29.60 25.91
CA TYR A 48 -2.41 30.76 26.25
C TYR A 48 -3.15 31.66 27.24
N GLY A 49 -2.38 32.41 28.02
CA GLY A 49 -2.89 33.42 28.92
C GLY A 49 -2.45 34.80 28.49
N TYR A 50 -3.31 35.79 28.66
CA TYR A 50 -2.98 37.19 28.43
C TYR A 50 -3.57 38.09 29.52
N TYR A 51 -2.93 39.25 29.71
CA TYR A 51 -3.40 40.29 30.61
C TYR A 51 -3.88 41.49 29.79
N ILE A 52 -5.03 42.05 30.13
CA ILE A 52 -5.43 43.38 29.65
C ILE A 52 -4.78 44.46 30.52
N ASN A 53 -4.68 44.19 31.82
CA ASN A 53 -3.97 45.01 32.80
C ASN A 53 -3.08 44.08 33.66
N PRO A 54 -1.77 44.36 33.81
CA PRO A 54 -0.84 43.53 34.60
C PRO A 54 -1.22 43.36 36.07
N SER A 55 -2.07 44.22 36.62
CA SER A 55 -2.54 44.13 38.01
C SER A 55 -3.83 43.29 38.17
N GLN A 56 -4.39 42.80 37.07
CA GLN A 56 -5.58 41.95 37.06
C GLN A 56 -5.23 40.47 36.89
N PRO A 57 -6.14 39.54 37.25
CA PRO A 57 -5.95 38.13 36.97
C PRO A 57 -5.72 37.82 35.49
N ILE A 58 -4.99 36.75 35.21
CA ILE A 58 -4.75 36.25 33.85
C ILE A 58 -6.05 35.77 33.20
N ILE A 59 -6.25 36.08 31.93
CA ILE A 59 -7.35 35.55 31.12
C ILE A 59 -6.80 34.41 30.28
N LEU A 60 -7.40 33.23 30.38
CA LEU A 60 -7.03 32.04 29.61
C LEU A 60 -7.87 31.94 28.35
N ALA A 61 -7.25 31.51 27.25
CA ALA A 61 -7.90 31.26 25.99
C ALA A 61 -7.26 30.05 25.29
N THR A 62 -8.04 29.43 24.41
CA THR A 62 -7.60 28.31 23.57
C THR A 62 -7.89 28.63 22.12
N ASN A 63 -6.91 28.36 21.26
CA ASN A 63 -7.09 28.32 19.81
C ASN A 63 -6.70 26.95 19.27
N GLN A 64 -7.09 26.68 18.03
CA GLN A 64 -6.79 25.42 17.35
C GLN A 64 -6.34 25.69 15.91
N THR A 65 -5.52 24.79 15.39
CA THR A 65 -5.15 24.80 13.97
C THR A 65 -6.26 24.21 13.11
N ASN A 66 -6.12 24.34 11.80
CA ASN A 66 -6.85 23.49 10.87
C ASN A 66 -6.42 22.01 11.02
N LEU A 67 -7.23 21.11 10.44
CA LEU A 67 -6.86 19.71 10.27
C LEU A 67 -5.96 19.56 9.03
N VAL A 68 -4.93 18.73 9.17
CA VAL A 68 -4.14 18.25 8.04
C VAL A 68 -4.22 16.73 7.97
N THR A 69 -4.29 16.18 6.77
CA THR A 69 -4.44 14.73 6.52
C THR A 69 -3.23 14.22 5.76
N THR A 70 -2.66 13.13 6.25
CA THR A 70 -1.58 12.39 5.58
C THR A 70 -2.11 11.02 5.15
N TYR A 71 -1.85 10.65 3.90
CA TYR A 71 -2.18 9.34 3.35
C TYR A 71 -1.03 8.37 3.58
N ILE A 72 -1.33 7.20 4.14
CA ILE A 72 -0.36 6.14 4.38
C ILE A 72 -0.50 5.11 3.27
N ASN A 73 0.40 5.18 2.29
CA ASN A 73 0.40 4.30 1.14
C ASN A 73 1.00 2.93 1.50
N VAL A 74 0.30 1.88 1.09
CA VAL A 74 0.67 0.47 1.28
C VAL A 74 0.72 -0.18 -0.08
N TYR A 75 1.88 -0.74 -0.40
CA TYR A 75 2.04 -1.64 -1.53
C TYR A 75 1.73 -3.08 -1.08
N GLY A 76 1.20 -3.89 -1.99
CA GLY A 76 0.91 -5.29 -1.70
C GLY A 76 0.51 -6.04 -2.96
N MET A 77 0.96 -7.29 -3.06
CA MET A 77 0.59 -8.19 -4.14
C MET A 77 0.54 -9.62 -3.62
N THR A 78 -0.51 -10.36 -3.98
CA THR A 78 -0.59 -11.81 -3.76
C THR A 78 -0.73 -12.51 -5.11
N VAL A 79 -0.03 -13.63 -5.28
CA VAL A 79 -0.07 -14.44 -6.50
C VAL A 79 -0.30 -15.90 -6.11
N VAL A 80 -1.32 -16.53 -6.68
CA VAL A 80 -1.68 -17.93 -6.40
C VAL A 80 -1.82 -18.67 -7.72
N LYS A 81 -1.06 -19.75 -7.88
CA LYS A 81 -1.09 -20.61 -9.08
C LYS A 81 -1.71 -21.96 -8.74
N THR A 82 -2.56 -22.46 -9.63
CA THR A 82 -3.20 -23.78 -9.55
C THR A 82 -3.10 -24.48 -10.90
N VAL A 83 -3.25 -25.79 -10.88
CA VAL A 83 -3.27 -26.66 -12.06
C VAL A 83 -4.50 -27.56 -11.99
N ASP A 84 -5.08 -27.86 -13.15
CA ASP A 84 -6.28 -28.69 -13.25
C ASP A 84 -6.05 -30.18 -12.93
N LYS A 85 -4.82 -30.67 -13.05
CA LYS A 85 -4.46 -32.09 -12.83
C LYS A 85 -3.25 -32.23 -11.92
N ALA A 86 -3.36 -33.08 -10.91
CA ALA A 86 -2.24 -33.48 -10.04
C ALA A 86 -1.37 -34.59 -10.66
N PHE A 87 -1.95 -35.41 -11.55
CA PHE A 87 -1.27 -36.52 -12.23
C PHE A 87 -1.62 -36.49 -13.73
N ALA A 88 -0.63 -36.72 -14.58
CA ALA A 88 -0.78 -36.71 -16.03
C ALA A 88 0.35 -37.52 -16.70
N THR A 89 0.12 -37.99 -17.92
CA THR A 89 1.09 -38.72 -18.74
C THR A 89 1.68 -37.84 -19.85
N PRO A 90 2.80 -38.25 -20.47
CA PRO A 90 3.30 -37.61 -21.68
C PRO A 90 2.20 -37.39 -22.72
N GLY A 91 2.20 -36.22 -23.37
CA GLY A 91 1.17 -35.78 -24.30
C GLY A 91 -0.06 -35.09 -23.68
N SER A 92 -0.25 -35.15 -22.36
CA SER A 92 -1.37 -34.49 -21.67
C SER A 92 -1.28 -32.97 -21.75
N ILE A 93 -2.44 -32.30 -21.75
CA ILE A 93 -2.55 -30.85 -21.59
C ILE A 93 -2.89 -30.53 -20.13
N LEU A 94 -2.10 -29.64 -19.52
CA LEU A 94 -2.35 -29.05 -18.22
C LEU A 94 -2.85 -27.62 -18.41
N THR A 95 -3.86 -27.23 -17.66
CA THR A 95 -4.36 -25.85 -17.61
C THR A 95 -3.92 -25.23 -16.30
N TYR A 96 -3.11 -24.18 -16.38
CA TYR A 96 -2.71 -23.38 -15.23
C TYR A 96 -3.64 -22.18 -15.09
N SER A 97 -4.04 -21.90 -13.85
CA SER A 97 -4.79 -20.71 -13.46
C SER A 97 -4.00 -19.94 -12.41
N VAL A 98 -3.65 -18.70 -12.70
CA VAL A 98 -2.92 -17.80 -11.81
C VAL A 98 -3.78 -16.60 -11.45
N THR A 99 -4.05 -16.44 -10.16
CA THR A 99 -4.74 -15.28 -9.60
C THR A 99 -3.71 -14.31 -9.03
N VAL A 100 -3.66 -13.11 -9.61
CA VAL A 100 -2.84 -11.98 -9.14
C VAL A 100 -3.77 -10.97 -8.47
N THR A 101 -3.44 -10.49 -7.28
CA THR A 101 -4.28 -9.54 -6.52
C THR A 101 -3.43 -8.40 -5.99
N ASN A 102 -3.80 -7.16 -6.29
CA ASN A 102 -3.22 -5.99 -5.60
C ASN A 102 -3.88 -5.86 -4.21
N THR A 103 -3.12 -6.17 -3.16
CA THR A 103 -3.57 -6.10 -1.76
C THR A 103 -3.21 -4.77 -1.09
N GLY A 104 -2.52 -3.88 -1.80
CA GLY A 104 -2.22 -2.53 -1.35
C GLY A 104 -3.41 -1.57 -1.48
N ASN A 105 -3.20 -0.33 -1.04
CA ASN A 105 -4.16 0.77 -1.15
C ASN A 105 -3.79 1.80 -2.23
N VAL A 106 -2.72 1.54 -2.98
CA VAL A 106 -2.32 2.32 -4.16
C VAL A 106 -2.27 1.44 -5.43
N PRO A 107 -2.41 2.02 -6.63
CA PRO A 107 -2.28 1.27 -7.87
C PRO A 107 -0.88 0.69 -8.05
N ASN A 108 -0.79 -0.60 -8.38
CA ASN A 108 0.45 -1.22 -8.84
C ASN A 108 0.55 -0.99 -10.36
N THR A 109 1.52 -0.20 -10.80
CA THR A 109 1.73 0.11 -12.22
C THR A 109 2.73 -0.86 -12.85
N ASN A 110 2.67 -1.02 -14.18
CA ASN A 110 3.60 -1.86 -14.95
C ASN A 110 3.69 -3.30 -14.43
N VAL A 111 2.54 -3.92 -14.09
CA VAL A 111 2.52 -5.30 -13.61
C VAL A 111 2.81 -6.23 -14.79
N ILE A 112 3.94 -6.93 -14.74
CA ILE A 112 4.34 -7.92 -15.74
C ILE A 112 4.15 -9.32 -15.15
N PHE A 113 3.42 -10.17 -15.86
CA PHE A 113 3.29 -11.59 -15.55
C PHE A 113 4.31 -12.37 -16.37
N THR A 114 5.17 -13.14 -15.68
CA THR A 114 6.12 -14.06 -16.29
C THR A 114 6.04 -15.40 -15.58
N ASP A 115 5.96 -16.48 -16.35
CA ASP A 115 5.88 -17.84 -15.83
C ASP A 115 6.74 -18.78 -16.69
N PRO A 116 7.93 -19.16 -16.21
CA PRO A 116 8.83 -20.04 -16.94
C PRO A 116 8.19 -21.41 -17.23
N THR A 117 8.33 -21.88 -18.47
CA THR A 117 7.82 -23.19 -18.88
C THR A 117 8.59 -24.30 -18.13
N PRO A 118 7.91 -25.17 -17.36
CA PRO A 118 8.59 -26.27 -16.68
C PRO A 118 9.28 -27.23 -17.65
N ALA A 119 10.38 -27.85 -17.22
CA ALA A 119 11.07 -28.87 -18.00
C ALA A 119 10.11 -30.01 -18.40
N ASN A 120 10.35 -30.60 -19.58
CA ASN A 120 9.49 -31.63 -20.19
C ASN A 120 8.06 -31.16 -20.49
N THR A 121 7.83 -29.85 -20.57
CA THR A 121 6.56 -29.29 -21.06
C THR A 121 6.81 -28.26 -22.16
N THR A 122 5.78 -27.99 -22.95
CA THR A 122 5.77 -26.95 -23.98
C THR A 122 4.50 -26.13 -23.84
N VAL A 123 4.58 -24.80 -23.85
CA VAL A 123 3.40 -23.92 -23.83
C VAL A 123 2.55 -24.17 -25.08
N VAL A 124 1.24 -24.28 -24.89
CA VAL A 124 0.29 -24.27 -26.01
C VAL A 124 0.12 -22.81 -26.45
N LEU A 125 0.72 -22.45 -27.59
CA LEU A 125 0.61 -21.10 -28.15
C LEU A 125 -0.86 -20.73 -28.39
N GLY A 126 -1.21 -19.47 -28.13
CA GLY A 126 -2.58 -18.98 -28.27
C GLY A 126 -3.53 -19.35 -27.12
N SER A 127 -3.07 -20.09 -26.10
CA SER A 127 -3.92 -20.55 -24.99
C SER A 127 -4.12 -19.52 -23.87
N VAL A 128 -3.41 -18.39 -23.90
CA VAL A 128 -3.48 -17.41 -22.82
C VAL A 128 -4.82 -16.69 -22.83
N ILE A 129 -5.46 -16.63 -21.67
CA ILE A 129 -6.69 -15.89 -21.40
C ILE A 129 -6.45 -15.03 -20.17
N VAL A 130 -6.76 -13.73 -20.25
CA VAL A 130 -6.66 -12.79 -19.12
C VAL A 130 -8.06 -12.26 -18.80
N ASN A 131 -8.55 -12.50 -17.59
CA ASN A 131 -9.88 -12.09 -17.14
C ASN A 131 -11.01 -12.53 -18.10
N GLY A 132 -10.89 -13.74 -18.66
CA GLY A 132 -11.84 -14.28 -19.65
C GLY A 132 -11.65 -13.78 -21.08
N VAL A 133 -10.72 -12.85 -21.33
CA VAL A 133 -10.41 -12.33 -22.67
C VAL A 133 -9.22 -13.10 -23.27
N PRO A 134 -9.38 -13.77 -24.42
CA PRO A 134 -8.27 -14.42 -25.11
C PRO A 134 -7.17 -13.43 -25.52
N GLN A 135 -5.91 -13.81 -25.27
CA GLN A 135 -4.71 -13.04 -25.62
C GLN A 135 -3.77 -13.93 -26.43
N PRO A 136 -4.07 -14.21 -27.71
CA PRO A 136 -3.38 -15.25 -28.47
C PRO A 136 -1.90 -14.94 -28.76
N THR A 137 -1.48 -13.67 -28.63
CA THR A 137 -0.10 -13.22 -28.83
C THR A 137 0.74 -13.26 -27.56
N PHE A 138 0.14 -13.51 -26.39
CA PHE A 138 0.85 -13.53 -25.12
C PHE A 138 1.60 -14.86 -24.94
N HIS A 139 2.81 -14.76 -24.38
CA HIS A 139 3.65 -15.90 -24.07
C HIS A 139 4.10 -15.83 -22.60
N PRO A 140 3.63 -16.73 -21.72
CA PRO A 140 3.94 -16.69 -20.29
C PRO A 140 5.44 -16.62 -19.97
N GLU A 141 6.26 -17.39 -20.69
CA GLU A 141 7.71 -17.42 -20.47
C GLU A 141 8.42 -16.14 -20.92
N ALA A 142 7.91 -15.46 -21.96
CA ALA A 142 8.49 -14.20 -22.42
C ALA A 142 8.08 -13.02 -21.53
N GLY A 143 7.03 -13.19 -20.74
CA GLY A 143 6.39 -12.14 -19.97
C GLY A 143 5.40 -11.32 -20.79
N PHE A 144 4.35 -10.84 -20.14
CA PHE A 144 3.41 -9.89 -20.73
C PHE A 144 2.80 -8.97 -19.67
N SER A 145 2.33 -7.79 -20.10
CA SER A 145 1.77 -6.79 -19.21
C SER A 145 0.33 -7.12 -18.82
N LEU A 146 0.04 -7.07 -17.52
CA LEU A 146 -1.31 -6.98 -16.95
C LEU A 146 -1.77 -5.52 -16.77
N GLY A 147 -0.92 -4.56 -17.16
CA GLY A 147 -1.19 -3.13 -17.04
C GLY A 147 -1.08 -2.63 -15.59
N THR A 148 -1.90 -1.63 -15.29
CA THR A 148 -2.03 -1.11 -13.91
C THR A 148 -3.13 -1.87 -13.19
N MET A 149 -2.81 -2.39 -12.00
CA MET A 149 -3.77 -3.02 -11.10
C MET A 149 -4.16 -2.07 -9.98
N GLN A 150 -5.43 -1.66 -9.96
CA GLN A 150 -6.01 -0.81 -8.91
C GLN A 150 -6.03 -1.55 -7.56
N PRO A 151 -6.12 -0.82 -6.43
CA PRO A 151 -6.32 -1.44 -5.10
C PRO A 151 -7.47 -2.45 -5.10
N GLY A 152 -7.25 -3.66 -4.60
CA GLY A 152 -8.23 -4.74 -4.57
C GLY A 152 -8.52 -5.39 -5.92
N GLN A 153 -7.93 -4.92 -7.03
CA GLN A 153 -8.12 -5.52 -8.34
C GLN A 153 -7.50 -6.92 -8.39
N VAL A 154 -8.24 -7.84 -8.99
CA VAL A 154 -7.82 -9.21 -9.27
C VAL A 154 -7.64 -9.38 -10.77
N ALA A 155 -6.52 -9.99 -11.18
CA ALA A 155 -6.29 -10.47 -12.53
C ALA A 155 -6.17 -12.00 -12.52
N LEU A 156 -6.98 -12.67 -13.33
CA LEU A 156 -6.92 -14.11 -13.54
C LEU A 156 -6.27 -14.39 -14.90
N VAL A 157 -5.12 -15.06 -14.87
CA VAL A 157 -4.41 -15.53 -16.05
C VAL A 157 -4.61 -17.04 -16.16
N VAL A 158 -5.10 -17.50 -17.30
CA VAL A 158 -5.22 -18.93 -17.61
C VAL A 158 -4.40 -19.23 -18.85
N TYR A 159 -3.64 -20.32 -18.83
CA TYR A 159 -2.90 -20.78 -20.00
C TYR A 159 -2.65 -22.29 -19.95
N GLN A 160 -2.31 -22.88 -21.09
CA GLN A 160 -2.11 -24.32 -21.20
C GLN A 160 -0.67 -24.68 -21.54
N VAL A 161 -0.22 -25.81 -21.00
CA VAL A 161 1.04 -26.47 -21.39
C VAL A 161 0.77 -27.92 -21.76
N ARG A 162 1.60 -28.47 -22.64
CA ARG A 162 1.61 -29.88 -23.02
C ARG A 162 2.80 -30.57 -22.39
N ILE A 163 2.62 -31.75 -21.81
CA ILE A 163 3.73 -32.60 -21.38
C ILE A 163 4.37 -33.23 -22.63
N ASN A 164 5.68 -33.10 -22.76
CA ASN A 164 6.43 -33.62 -23.90
C ASN A 164 6.42 -35.15 -23.89
N GLY A 165 6.36 -35.73 -25.10
CA GLY A 165 6.39 -37.17 -25.36
C GLY A 165 7.79 -37.76 -25.31
#